data_AF-A0A973TVI4-F1
#
_entry.id   AF-A0A973TVI4-F1
#
_cell.length_a   1.000
_cell.length_b   1.000
_cell.length_c   1.000
_cell.angle_alpha   90.00
_cell.angle_beta   90.00
_cell.angle_gamma   90.00
#
_symmetry.space_group_name_H-M   'P 1'
#
loop_
_entity.id
_entity.type
_entity.pdbx_description
1 polymer ?
#
loop_
_entity_poly.entity_id
_entity_poly.type
_entity_poly.pdbx_seq_one_letter_code
_entity_poly.pdbx_strand_id
1 'polypeptide(L)'
;MRAPRVAVVGGGISGLAAAHRLRRLLGPQAVITVVEQSDRLGGKLRTAEVGGRSYDVGAEAFLHRRPEAVDLVVELGLAEQVVHPTKAPASIHAAGDTRPIPAHTLMGVPASVDAVRHVLSDDGLRRVAAEPGLPPIRLDGADVSVGALLRERFGPEVGDRLVGPLLGGVYAGRTDVLGLRATMPQLATALDSG
;
A
#
# COMPACT_ATOMS: atom_id res chain seq x y z
N MET A 1 -3.17 -0.73 -44.66
CA MET A 1 -2.45 0.06 -43.63
C MET A 1 -1.40 -0.84 -42.97
N ARG A 2 -0.22 -0.32 -42.63
CA ARG A 2 0.83 -1.11 -41.97
C ARG A 2 0.39 -1.44 -40.54
N ALA A 3 0.63 -2.68 -40.09
CA ALA A 3 0.25 -3.07 -38.74
C ALA A 3 0.98 -2.21 -37.68
N PRO A 4 0.29 -1.77 -36.59
CA PRO A 4 0.92 -1.02 -35.51
C PRO A 4 2.11 -1.80 -34.91
N ARG A 5 3.18 -1.08 -34.57
CA ARG A 5 4.38 -1.64 -33.93
C ARG A 5 4.63 -0.90 -32.62
N VAL A 6 4.67 -1.62 -31.50
CA VAL A 6 4.84 -1.05 -30.16
C VAL A 6 5.95 -1.80 -29.44
N ALA A 7 6.91 -1.06 -28.87
CA ALA A 7 7.90 -1.60 -27.95
C ALA A 7 7.48 -1.28 -26.51
N VAL A 8 7.46 -2.31 -25.65
CA VAL A 8 7.23 -2.19 -24.22
C VAL A 8 8.56 -2.47 -23.51
N VAL A 9 9.08 -1.49 -22.79
CA VAL A 9 10.36 -1.61 -22.07
C VAL A 9 10.08 -2.01 -20.62
N GLY A 10 10.58 -3.19 -20.23
CA GLY A 10 10.35 -3.84 -18.94
C GLY A 10 9.33 -4.99 -19.04
N GLY A 11 9.75 -6.18 -18.62
CA GLY A 11 8.97 -7.42 -18.56
C GLY A 11 8.37 -7.72 -17.17
N GLY A 12 8.24 -6.70 -16.31
CA GLY A 12 7.51 -6.80 -15.04
C GLY A 12 5.99 -6.74 -15.22
N ILE A 13 5.24 -6.86 -14.11
CA ILE A 13 3.76 -6.87 -14.13
C ILE A 13 3.15 -5.70 -14.92
N SER A 14 3.67 -4.48 -14.77
CA SER A 14 3.18 -3.31 -15.50
C SER A 14 3.39 -3.44 -17.01
N GLY A 15 4.58 -3.89 -17.45
CA GLY A 15 4.89 -4.06 -18.86
C GLY A 15 4.11 -5.21 -19.50
N LEU A 16 3.98 -6.34 -18.80
CA LEU A 16 3.20 -7.48 -19.27
C LEU A 16 1.70 -7.15 -19.36
N ALA A 17 1.15 -6.46 -18.36
CA ALA A 17 -0.23 -5.99 -18.40
C ALA A 17 -0.46 -5.00 -19.55
N ALA A 18 0.49 -4.08 -19.79
CA ALA A 18 0.43 -3.16 -20.92
C ALA A 18 0.47 -3.89 -22.27
N ALA A 19 1.38 -4.86 -22.45
CA ALA A 19 1.46 -5.66 -23.65
C ALA A 19 0.18 -6.49 -23.89
N HIS A 20 -0.37 -7.09 -22.83
CA HIS A 20 -1.64 -7.79 -22.87
C HIS A 20 -2.79 -6.87 -23.32
N ARG A 21 -2.88 -5.68 -22.71
CA ARG A 21 -3.94 -4.72 -23.06
C ARG A 21 -3.80 -4.19 -24.49
N LEU A 22 -2.58 -3.86 -24.92
CA LEU A 22 -2.28 -3.45 -26.29
C LEU A 22 -2.68 -4.55 -27.30
N ARG A 23 -2.41 -5.82 -26.99
CA ARG A 23 -2.83 -6.94 -27.85
C ARG A 23 -4.35 -6.99 -28.00
N ARG A 24 -5.10 -6.80 -26.92
CA ARG A 24 -6.57 -6.79 -26.96
C ARG A 24 -7.13 -5.61 -27.76
N LEU A 25 -6.53 -4.43 -27.62
CA LEU A 25 -7.01 -3.20 -28.26
C LEU A 25 -6.63 -3.12 -29.76
N LEU A 26 -5.41 -3.50 -30.10
CA LEU A 26 -4.86 -3.35 -31.46
C LEU A 26 -5.08 -4.60 -32.33
N GLY A 27 -5.58 -5.69 -31.74
CA GLY A 27 -5.88 -6.92 -32.44
C GLY A 27 -4.65 -7.77 -32.79
N PRO A 28 -4.84 -8.90 -33.49
CA PRO A 28 -3.80 -9.89 -33.73
C PRO A 28 -2.69 -9.41 -34.68
N GLN A 29 -2.97 -8.43 -35.53
CA GLN A 29 -2.00 -7.93 -36.51
C GLN A 29 -0.92 -7.04 -35.90
N ALA A 30 -1.17 -6.44 -34.72
CA ALA A 30 -0.19 -5.59 -34.05
C ALA A 30 1.09 -6.36 -33.71
N VAL A 31 2.24 -5.75 -33.93
CA VAL A 31 3.54 -6.29 -33.51
C VAL A 31 3.91 -5.63 -32.19
N ILE A 32 3.92 -6.41 -31.11
CA ILE A 32 4.23 -5.93 -29.76
C ILE A 32 5.51 -6.63 -29.31
N THR A 33 6.55 -5.85 -29.05
CA THR A 33 7.86 -6.35 -28.61
C THR A 33 8.06 -5.94 -27.15
N VAL A 34 8.20 -6.91 -26.26
CA VAL A 34 8.56 -6.67 -24.86
C VAL A 34 10.08 -6.82 -24.73
N VAL A 35 10.76 -5.80 -24.20
CA VAL A 35 12.20 -5.79 -23.99
C VAL A 35 12.44 -5.81 -22.48
N GLU A 36 12.97 -6.93 -21.99
CA GLU A 36 13.33 -7.12 -20.58
C GLU A 36 14.84 -7.26 -20.46
N GLN A 37 15.42 -6.61 -19.45
CA GLN A 37 16.87 -6.60 -19.23
C GLN A 37 17.37 -7.90 -18.62
N SER A 38 16.57 -8.52 -17.75
CA SER A 38 16.89 -9.79 -17.10
C SER A 38 16.63 -11.00 -18.01
N ASP A 39 17.03 -12.17 -17.53
CA ASP A 39 16.85 -13.47 -18.20
C ASP A 39 15.43 -14.05 -18.05
N ARG A 40 14.50 -13.32 -17.42
CA ARG A 40 13.15 -13.77 -17.13
C ARG A 40 12.13 -12.65 -17.11
N LEU A 41 10.87 -13.01 -17.30
CA LEU A 41 9.74 -12.10 -17.08
C LEU A 41 9.31 -12.09 -15.59
N GLY A 42 8.40 -11.16 -15.26
CA GLY A 42 7.76 -11.03 -13.95
C GLY A 42 8.31 -9.87 -13.10
N GLY A 43 9.56 -9.48 -13.31
CA GLY A 43 10.19 -8.40 -12.55
C GLY A 43 10.20 -8.70 -11.06
N LYS A 44 9.55 -7.84 -10.25
CA LYS A 44 9.42 -8.04 -8.79
C LYS A 44 8.51 -9.22 -8.42
N LEU A 45 7.63 -9.68 -9.31
CA LEU A 45 6.84 -10.89 -9.08
C LEU A 45 7.73 -12.09 -9.40
N ARG A 46 8.01 -12.91 -8.37
CA ARG A 46 8.87 -14.07 -8.50
C ARG A 46 8.59 -15.04 -7.37
N THR A 47 8.41 -16.30 -7.74
CA THR A 47 8.45 -17.44 -6.84
C THR A 47 9.84 -18.08 -6.93
N ALA A 48 10.42 -18.47 -5.80
CA ALA A 48 11.73 -19.12 -5.69
C ALA A 48 11.63 -20.36 -4.79
N GLU A 49 12.45 -21.37 -5.09
CA GLU A 49 12.57 -22.56 -4.26
C GLU A 49 13.61 -22.34 -3.15
N VAL A 50 13.22 -22.55 -1.89
CA VAL A 50 14.09 -22.49 -0.72
C VAL A 50 13.84 -23.72 0.15
N GLY A 51 14.85 -24.57 0.33
CA GLY A 51 14.71 -25.78 1.14
C GLY A 51 13.64 -26.77 0.62
N GLY A 52 13.47 -26.86 -0.70
CA GLY A 52 12.49 -27.73 -1.35
C GLY A 52 11.04 -27.26 -1.25
N ARG A 53 10.83 -25.96 -1.02
CA ARG A 53 9.51 -25.32 -0.95
C ARG A 53 9.51 -24.02 -1.75
N SER A 54 8.38 -23.72 -2.38
CA SER A 54 8.16 -22.48 -3.12
C SER A 54 7.83 -21.31 -2.18
N TYR A 55 8.43 -20.16 -2.44
CA TYR A 55 8.20 -18.90 -1.73
C TYR A 55 8.13 -17.73 -2.71
N ASP A 56 7.22 -16.80 -2.49
CA ASP A 56 7.25 -15.53 -3.20
C ASP A 56 8.32 -14.61 -2.59
N VAL A 57 9.25 -14.14 -3.42
CA VAL A 57 10.42 -13.34 -2.99
C VAL A 57 10.26 -11.84 -3.32
N GLY A 58 9.01 -11.40 -3.49
CA GLY A 58 8.64 -10.05 -3.85
C GLY A 58 7.23 -9.71 -3.36
N ALA A 59 6.30 -9.44 -4.28
CA ALA A 59 4.90 -9.32 -3.88
C ALA A 59 4.27 -10.72 -3.75
N GLU A 60 3.66 -10.99 -2.60
CA GLU A 60 3.02 -12.28 -2.27
C GLU A 60 1.50 -12.24 -2.45
N ALA A 61 0.89 -11.05 -2.44
CA ALA A 61 -0.56 -10.90 -2.45
C ALA A 61 -0.98 -9.56 -3.07
N PHE A 62 -2.26 -9.46 -3.43
CA PHE A 62 -2.91 -8.23 -3.87
C PHE A 62 -4.25 -8.04 -3.16
N LEU A 63 -4.73 -6.79 -3.15
CA LEU A 63 -6.04 -6.48 -2.56
C LEU A 63 -7.16 -6.94 -3.50
N HIS A 64 -7.87 -8.01 -3.13
CA HIS A 64 -9.01 -8.56 -3.91
C HIS A 64 -10.15 -7.54 -4.15
N ARG A 65 -10.22 -6.45 -3.38
CA ARG A 65 -11.19 -5.36 -3.60
C ARG A 65 -10.82 -4.41 -4.75
N ARG A 66 -9.63 -4.57 -5.36
CA ARG A 66 -9.19 -3.77 -6.51
C ARG A 66 -9.60 -4.48 -7.80
N PRO A 67 -10.64 -3.98 -8.50
CA PRO A 67 -11.18 -4.67 -9.67
C PRO A 67 -10.12 -4.88 -10.75
N GLU A 68 -9.18 -3.95 -10.90
CA GLU A 68 -8.18 -3.99 -11.96
C GLU A 68 -7.30 -5.26 -11.93
N ALA A 69 -7.00 -5.78 -10.74
CA ALA A 69 -6.25 -7.02 -10.58
C ALA A 69 -7.12 -8.26 -10.74
N VAL A 70 -8.34 -8.23 -10.17
CA VAL A 70 -9.30 -9.34 -10.25
C VAL A 70 -9.75 -9.57 -11.70
N ASP A 71 -10.08 -8.50 -12.41
CA ASP A 71 -10.50 -8.54 -13.81
C ASP A 71 -9.39 -9.14 -14.69
N LEU A 72 -8.13 -8.75 -14.46
CA LEU A 72 -7.00 -9.34 -15.19
C LEU A 72 -6.85 -10.84 -14.91
N VAL A 73 -7.00 -11.28 -13.65
CA VAL A 73 -6.96 -12.70 -13.28
C VAL A 73 -8.07 -13.49 -13.99
N VAL A 74 -9.29 -12.95 -14.04
CA VAL A 74 -10.42 -13.56 -14.75
C VAL A 74 -10.17 -13.58 -16.26
N GLU A 75 -9.71 -12.47 -16.84
CA GLU A 75 -9.36 -12.36 -18.27
C GLU A 75 -8.30 -13.39 -18.69
N LEU A 76 -7.40 -13.76 -17.79
CA LEU A 76 -6.37 -14.78 -17.99
C LEU A 76 -6.84 -16.22 -17.70
N GLY A 77 -8.08 -16.42 -17.24
CA GLY A 77 -8.61 -17.74 -16.90
C GLY A 77 -8.04 -18.33 -15.61
N LEU A 78 -7.57 -17.49 -14.69
CA LEU A 78 -6.89 -17.89 -13.45
C LEU A 78 -7.77 -17.75 -12.20
N ALA A 79 -9.06 -17.49 -12.36
CA ALA A 79 -9.98 -17.23 -11.25
C ALA A 79 -10.00 -18.37 -10.20
N GLU A 80 -9.99 -19.62 -10.66
CA GLU A 80 -10.00 -20.82 -9.81
C GLU A 80 -8.68 -21.03 -9.03
N GLN A 81 -7.62 -20.28 -9.35
CA GLN A 81 -6.33 -20.36 -8.66
C GLN A 81 -6.20 -19.30 -7.55
N VAL A 82 -7.17 -18.39 -7.42
CA VAL A 82 -7.14 -17.37 -6.38
C VAL A 82 -7.41 -18.04 -5.03
N VAL A 83 -6.50 -17.84 -4.09
CA VAL A 83 -6.62 -18.29 -2.70
C VAL A 83 -6.70 -17.09 -1.76
N HIS A 84 -7.31 -17.29 -0.60
CA HIS A 84 -7.40 -16.26 0.44
C HIS A 84 -6.44 -16.57 1.59
N PRO A 85 -5.88 -15.53 2.23
CA PRO A 85 -5.03 -15.72 3.41
C PRO A 85 -5.81 -16.38 4.54
N THR A 86 -5.07 -17.00 5.46
CA THR A 86 -5.66 -17.58 6.69
C THR A 86 -6.29 -16.49 7.57
N LYS A 87 -6.98 -16.92 8.64
CA LYS A 87 -7.56 -16.01 9.65
C LYS A 87 -6.52 -15.48 10.66
N ALA A 88 -5.23 -15.67 10.42
CA ALA A 88 -4.18 -15.18 11.32
C ALA A 88 -4.29 -13.65 11.48
N PRO A 89 -4.37 -13.12 12.72
CA PRO A 89 -4.54 -11.70 12.93
C PRO A 89 -3.23 -10.95 12.64
N ALA A 90 -3.36 -9.75 12.08
CA ALA A 90 -2.24 -8.83 11.98
C ALA A 90 -1.92 -8.22 13.36
N SER A 91 -0.64 -7.94 13.60
CA SER A 91 -0.14 -7.38 14.84
C SER A 91 0.86 -6.27 14.56
N ILE A 92 1.12 -5.46 15.58
CA ILE A 92 2.12 -4.41 15.55
C ILE A 92 3.06 -4.57 16.74
N HIS A 93 4.35 -4.36 16.51
CA HIS A 93 5.33 -4.32 17.59
C HIS A 93 5.50 -2.87 18.05
N ALA A 94 5.06 -2.58 19.28
CA ALA A 94 5.05 -1.25 19.84
C ALA A 94 5.42 -1.31 21.33
N ALA A 95 6.25 -0.37 21.78
CA ALA A 95 6.69 -0.27 23.17
C ALA A 95 7.34 -1.56 23.73
N GLY A 96 8.05 -2.32 22.88
CA GLY A 96 8.72 -3.56 23.26
C GLY A 96 7.84 -4.81 23.28
N ASP A 97 6.55 -4.66 23.00
CA ASP A 97 5.58 -5.77 22.97
C ASP A 97 4.92 -5.92 21.60
N THR A 98 4.53 -7.14 21.25
CA THR A 98 3.66 -7.40 20.09
C THR A 98 2.20 -7.33 20.53
N ARG A 99 1.44 -6.42 19.91
CA ARG A 99 0.06 -6.10 20.25
C ARG A 99 -0.85 -6.26 19.02
N PRO A 100 -2.14 -6.58 19.19
CA PRO A 100 -3.11 -6.47 18.10
C PRO A 100 -3.15 -5.05 17.55
N ILE A 101 -3.33 -4.92 16.23
CA ILE A 101 -3.53 -3.61 15.61
C ILE A 101 -4.79 -2.96 16.20
N PRO A 102 -4.71 -1.74 16.74
CA PRO A 102 -5.86 -0.93 17.14
C PRO A 102 -7.02 -0.95 16.14
N ALA A 103 -8.19 -1.41 16.58
CA ALA A 103 -9.43 -1.22 15.85
C ALA A 103 -9.82 0.28 15.86
N HIS A 104 -10.73 0.67 14.97
CA HIS A 104 -11.19 2.07 14.86
C HIS A 104 -10.07 3.08 14.59
N THR A 105 -9.10 2.69 13.76
CA THR A 105 -8.07 3.58 13.24
C THR A 105 -8.17 3.71 11.72
N LEU A 106 -7.79 4.86 11.18
CA LEU A 106 -7.60 5.05 9.75
C LEU A 106 -6.11 4.92 9.43
N MET A 107 -5.69 3.74 8.98
CA MET A 107 -4.26 3.43 8.72
C MET A 107 -3.37 3.78 9.92
N GLY A 108 -3.86 3.52 11.13
CA GLY A 108 -3.14 3.81 12.38
C GLY A 108 -3.39 5.21 12.96
N VAL A 109 -4.07 6.11 12.26
CA VAL A 109 -4.49 7.38 12.86
C VAL A 109 -5.67 7.11 13.80
N PRO A 110 -5.58 7.47 15.09
CA PRO A 110 -6.59 7.14 16.09
C PRO A 110 -7.87 7.97 15.89
N ALA A 111 -9.03 7.33 16.04
CA ALA A 111 -10.32 8.02 16.15
C ALA A 111 -10.69 8.35 17.61
N SER A 112 -10.05 7.71 18.59
CA SER A 112 -10.26 7.95 20.02
C SER A 112 -9.06 7.49 20.84
N VAL A 113 -8.99 7.95 22.10
CA VAL A 113 -7.98 7.52 23.08
C VAL A 113 -8.10 6.02 23.38
N ASP A 114 -9.32 5.53 23.55
CA ASP A 114 -9.58 4.12 23.88
C ASP A 114 -9.06 3.17 22.81
N ALA A 115 -9.12 3.57 21.54
CA ALA A 115 -8.63 2.77 20.41
C ALA A 115 -7.14 2.41 20.55
N VAL A 116 -6.34 3.28 21.16
CA VAL A 116 -4.87 3.20 21.17
C VAL A 116 -4.26 3.05 22.56
N ARG A 117 -5.09 2.83 23.60
CA ARG A 117 -4.65 2.70 25.00
C ARG A 117 -3.59 1.63 25.24
N HIS A 118 -3.55 0.58 24.41
CA HIS A 118 -2.65 -0.56 24.56
C HIS A 118 -1.38 -0.45 23.71
N VAL A 119 -1.18 0.66 22.99
CA VAL A 119 0.01 0.89 22.14
C VAL A 119 0.75 2.20 22.44
N LEU A 120 0.08 3.20 23.03
CA LEU A 120 0.69 4.48 23.40
C LEU A 120 1.00 4.57 24.89
N SER A 121 1.94 5.44 25.25
CA SER A 121 2.19 5.85 26.65
C SER A 121 1.11 6.82 27.15
N ASP A 122 1.08 7.09 28.45
CA ASP A 122 0.19 8.11 29.03
C ASP A 122 0.37 9.50 28.39
N ASP A 123 1.59 9.86 27.96
CA ASP A 123 1.81 11.11 27.21
C ASP A 123 1.18 11.06 25.83
N GLY A 124 1.37 9.96 25.09
CA GLY A 124 0.72 9.74 23.80
C GLY A 124 -0.81 9.78 23.91
N LEU A 125 -1.39 9.18 24.94
CA LEU A 125 -2.83 9.20 25.18
C LEU A 125 -3.34 10.62 25.49
N ARG A 126 -2.59 11.40 26.29
CA ARG A 126 -2.93 12.82 26.51
C ARG A 126 -2.91 13.65 25.23
N ARG A 127 -1.96 13.38 24.32
CA ARG A 127 -1.89 14.07 23.01
C ARG A 127 -3.09 13.72 22.13
N VAL A 128 -3.44 12.44 22.05
CA VAL A 128 -4.65 12.00 21.32
C VAL A 128 -5.91 12.63 21.89
N ALA A 129 -6.03 12.72 23.22
CA ALA A 129 -7.17 13.35 23.88
C ALA A 129 -7.28 14.86 23.59
N ALA A 130 -6.14 15.54 23.42
CA ALA A 130 -6.09 16.98 23.19
C ALA A 130 -6.33 17.39 21.73
N GLU A 131 -6.13 16.47 20.77
CA GLU A 131 -6.18 16.77 19.33
C GLU A 131 -7.49 17.42 18.84
N PRO A 132 -8.69 16.99 19.30
CA PRO A 132 -9.95 17.63 18.90
C PRO A 132 -10.07 19.10 19.32
N GLY A 133 -9.30 19.54 20.32
CA GLY A 133 -9.25 20.92 20.79
C GLY A 133 -8.25 21.81 20.02
N LEU A 134 -7.45 21.24 19.13
CA LEU A 134 -6.49 21.99 18.32
C LEU A 134 -7.17 22.65 17.12
N PRO A 135 -6.62 23.76 16.58
CA PRO A 135 -7.12 24.37 15.36
C PRO A 135 -7.25 23.35 14.20
N PRO A 136 -8.24 23.49 13.31
CA PRO A 136 -8.36 22.61 12.15
C PRO A 136 -7.11 22.64 11.26
N ILE A 137 -6.75 21.48 10.69
CA ILE A 137 -5.67 21.39 9.71
C ILE A 137 -6.19 21.98 8.40
N ARG A 138 -5.40 22.89 7.78
CA ARG A 138 -5.66 23.38 6.43
C ARG A 138 -4.48 23.05 5.54
N LEU A 139 -4.72 22.25 4.51
CA LEU A 139 -3.68 21.86 3.56
C LEU A 139 -3.55 22.86 2.40
N ASP A 140 -4.61 23.63 2.10
CA ASP A 140 -4.65 24.62 1.02
C ASP A 140 -4.11 24.08 -0.33
N GLY A 141 -4.41 22.81 -0.63
CA GLY A 141 -3.95 22.12 -1.84
C GLY A 141 -2.50 21.63 -1.80
N ALA A 142 -1.73 21.95 -0.75
CA ALA A 142 -0.39 21.42 -0.55
C ALA A 142 -0.41 19.93 -0.20
N ASP A 143 0.74 19.27 -0.40
CA ASP A 143 1.04 17.96 0.17
C ASP A 143 2.04 18.12 1.32
N VAL A 144 1.86 17.33 2.37
CA VAL A 144 2.67 17.36 3.59
C VAL A 144 3.18 15.97 3.89
N SER A 145 4.33 15.85 4.56
CA SER A 145 4.76 14.55 5.04
C SER A 145 3.79 14.03 6.11
N VAL A 146 3.45 12.74 6.06
CA VAL A 146 2.63 12.09 7.08
C VAL A 146 3.27 12.25 8.46
N GLY A 147 4.59 12.09 8.55
CA GLY A 147 5.34 12.20 9.81
C GLY A 147 5.25 13.59 10.44
N ALA A 148 5.42 14.66 9.65
CA ALA A 148 5.28 16.03 10.16
C ALA A 148 3.86 16.30 10.67
N LEU A 149 2.84 15.92 9.89
CA LEU A 149 1.45 16.09 10.28
C LEU A 149 1.14 15.38 11.60
N LEU A 150 1.54 14.11 11.73
CA LEU A 150 1.26 13.35 12.94
C LEU A 150 2.00 13.89 14.16
N ARG A 151 3.23 14.37 14.00
CA ARG A 151 3.98 14.97 15.12
C ARG A 151 3.34 16.26 15.60
N GLU A 152 2.85 17.09 14.69
CA GLU A 152 2.14 18.31 15.03
C GLU A 152 0.87 18.01 15.83
N ARG A 153 0.08 17.01 15.41
CA ARG A 153 -1.24 16.71 15.99
C ARG A 153 -1.17 15.84 17.23
N PHE A 154 -0.38 14.77 17.18
CA PHE A 154 -0.39 13.68 18.16
C PHE A 154 0.95 13.49 18.87
N GLY A 155 1.97 14.28 18.54
CA GLY A 155 3.34 14.01 18.96
C GLY A 155 3.96 12.80 18.23
N PRO A 156 5.15 12.34 18.65
CA PRO A 156 5.91 11.34 17.91
C PRO A 156 5.29 9.93 17.96
N GLU A 157 4.63 9.55 19.06
CA GLU A 157 4.29 8.14 19.29
C GLU A 157 3.29 7.55 18.29
N VAL A 158 2.28 8.31 17.84
CA VAL A 158 1.31 7.80 16.84
C VAL A 158 2.01 7.52 15.51
N GLY A 159 2.91 8.41 15.10
CA GLY A 159 3.73 8.23 13.91
C GLY A 159 4.68 7.04 14.04
N ASP A 160 5.39 6.93 15.16
CA ASP A 160 6.47 5.96 15.31
C ASP A 160 5.98 4.55 15.66
N ARG A 161 4.95 4.43 16.49
CA ARG A 161 4.47 3.14 17.00
C ARG A 161 3.33 2.54 16.21
N LEU A 162 2.64 3.34 15.39
CA LEU A 162 1.41 2.89 14.74
C LEU A 162 1.37 3.17 13.24
N VAL A 163 1.38 4.43 12.82
CA VAL A 163 1.29 4.76 11.38
C VAL A 163 2.55 4.35 10.63
N GLY A 164 3.73 4.54 11.24
CA GLY A 164 5.03 4.21 10.68
C GLY A 164 5.18 2.73 10.32
N PRO A 165 4.94 1.78 11.24
CA PRO A 165 4.98 0.36 10.92
C PRO A 165 3.94 -0.05 9.86
N LEU A 166 2.73 0.53 9.87
CA LEU A 166 1.70 0.22 8.89
C LEU A 166 2.07 0.71 7.48
N LEU A 167 2.51 1.97 7.34
CA LEU A 167 2.98 2.49 6.06
C LEU A 167 4.31 1.87 5.63
N GLY A 168 5.19 1.56 6.58
CA GLY A 168 6.43 0.83 6.34
C GLY A 168 6.19 -0.56 5.78
N GLY A 169 5.16 -1.27 6.26
CA GLY A 169 4.76 -2.57 5.71
C GLY A 169 4.28 -2.50 4.24
N VAL A 170 3.80 -1.35 3.78
CA VAL A 170 3.31 -1.16 2.40
C VAL A 170 4.38 -0.56 1.50
N TYR A 171 5.08 0.46 1.97
CA TYR A 171 5.97 1.29 1.15
C TYR A 171 7.46 1.11 1.47
N ALA A 172 7.81 0.41 2.55
CA ALA A 172 9.16 0.34 3.11
C ALA A 172 9.81 1.74 3.30
N GLY A 173 8.98 2.77 3.52
CA GLY A 173 9.38 4.17 3.60
C GLY A 173 9.23 4.74 5.00
N ARG A 174 9.89 5.88 5.26
CA ARG A 174 9.74 6.65 6.50
C ARG A 174 8.58 7.64 6.36
N THR A 175 7.75 7.76 7.39
CA THR A 175 6.61 8.70 7.43
C THR A 175 7.02 10.15 7.16
N ASP A 176 8.27 10.52 7.48
CA ASP A 176 8.83 11.85 7.25
C ASP A 176 9.05 12.24 5.79
N VAL A 177 9.04 11.26 4.89
CA VAL A 177 9.23 11.49 3.45
C VAL A 177 8.06 11.00 2.61
N LEU A 178 7.11 10.28 3.23
CA LEU A 178 5.88 9.85 2.59
C LEU A 178 4.89 11.00 2.58
N GLY A 179 4.50 11.44 1.37
CA GLY A 179 3.47 12.46 1.17
C GLY A 179 2.08 11.95 1.54
N LEU A 180 1.34 12.73 2.32
CA LEU A 180 0.00 12.41 2.81
C LEU A 180 -0.94 12.05 1.66
N ARG A 181 -0.94 12.82 0.58
CA ARG A 181 -1.84 12.61 -0.56
C ARG A 181 -1.54 11.30 -1.29
N ALA A 182 -0.26 10.91 -1.36
CA ALA A 182 0.16 9.70 -2.03
C ALA A 182 -0.13 8.43 -1.20
N THR A 183 0.03 8.50 0.12
CA THR A 183 -0.04 7.31 0.99
C THR A 183 -1.33 7.17 1.79
N MET A 184 -2.04 8.27 2.04
CA MET A 184 -3.28 8.30 2.82
C MET A 184 -4.34 9.22 2.18
N PRO A 185 -4.73 8.97 0.91
CA PRO A 185 -5.58 9.89 0.16
C PRO A 185 -6.95 10.12 0.81
N GLN A 186 -7.53 9.14 1.50
CA GLN A 186 -8.81 9.34 2.19
C GLN A 186 -8.71 10.36 3.33
N LEU A 187 -7.59 10.35 4.07
CA LEU A 187 -7.35 11.34 5.13
C LEU A 187 -7.13 12.72 4.50
N ALA A 188 -6.33 12.81 3.44
CA ALA A 188 -6.13 14.07 2.72
C ALA A 188 -7.45 14.68 2.23
N THR A 189 -8.32 13.88 1.62
CA THR A 189 -9.64 14.33 1.15
C THR A 189 -10.55 14.77 2.30
N ALA A 190 -10.52 14.06 3.43
CA ALA A 190 -11.27 14.48 4.62
C ALA A 190 -10.79 15.83 5.14
N LEU A 191 -9.47 16.03 5.25
CA LEU A 191 -8.90 17.30 5.70
C LEU A 191 -9.19 18.46 4.73
N ASP A 192 -9.20 18.21 3.42
CA ASP A 192 -9.60 19.22 2.43
C ASP A 192 -11.09 19.61 2.54
N SER A 193 -11.93 18.73 3.07
CA SER A 193 -13.38 18.96 3.19
C SER A 193 -13.78 19.72 4.46
N GLY A 194 -12.87 19.86 5.43
CA GLY A 194 -13.14 20.41 6.77
C GLY A 194 -13.90 19.45 7.67
#